data_AF-M6D6U8-F1
#
_entry.id   AF-M6D6U8-F1
#
_cell.length_a   1.000
_cell.length_b   1.000
_cell.length_c   1.000
_cell.angle_alpha   90.00
_cell.angle_beta   90.00
_cell.angle_gamma   90.00
#
_symmetry.space_group_name_H-M   'P 1'
#
loop_
_entity.id
_entity.type
_entity.pdbx_description
1 polymer ?
#
loop_
_entity_poly.entity_id
_entity_poly.type
_entity_poly.pdbx_seq_one_letter_code
_entity_poly.pdbx_strand_id
1 'polypeptide(L)'
;MEETRIYNYFFQFSEFQSYLEGKRFQGQGIHFDSGSSERSVKPPILSAFLDPKKGFILQLKAGKTLERICTDWTDNFWTRKEDLFVWNVSPTEQIYFQALDRNRIHIHWKSSNDILFSGTIEVGTKSLFQKILSPFIRN
;
A
#
# COMPACT_ATOMS: atom_id res chain seq x y z
N MET A 1 -10.98 25.33 -7.33
CA MET A 1 -10.01 25.20 -6.21
C MET A 1 -10.83 24.60 -5.08
N GLU A 2 -10.77 23.28 -4.92
CA GLU A 2 -11.55 22.56 -3.92
C GLU A 2 -10.61 21.85 -2.95
N GLU A 3 -11.00 21.96 -1.70
CA GLU A 3 -10.21 21.82 -0.49
C GLU A 3 -9.56 20.44 -0.33
N THR A 4 -8.27 20.45 -0.02
CA THR A 4 -7.51 19.39 0.64
C THR A 4 -8.11 19.10 2.01
N ARG A 5 -9.29 18.48 2.05
CA ARG A 5 -9.81 17.86 3.26
C ARG A 5 -9.05 16.55 3.43
N ILE A 6 -8.24 16.48 4.49
CA ILE A 6 -7.71 15.22 5.00
C ILE A 6 -8.92 14.47 5.55
N TYR A 7 -9.60 13.71 4.68
CA TYR A 7 -10.69 12.87 5.12
C TYR A 7 -10.06 11.70 5.88
N ASN A 8 -10.40 11.57 7.16
CA ASN A 8 -10.34 10.26 7.82
C ASN A 8 -11.40 9.39 7.12
N TYR A 9 -11.00 8.69 6.06
CA TYR A 9 -11.93 8.13 5.08
C TYR A 9 -12.82 7.01 5.63
N PHE A 10 -12.50 6.43 6.79
CA PHE A 10 -13.14 5.21 7.25
C PHE A 10 -13.49 5.25 8.74
N PHE A 11 -14.75 5.53 9.02
CA PHE A 11 -15.38 5.33 10.31
C PHE A 11 -15.78 3.86 10.52
N GLN A 12 -16.08 3.13 9.44
CA GLN A 12 -16.48 1.72 9.45
C GLN A 12 -15.58 0.85 8.56
N PHE A 13 -15.47 -0.44 8.88
CA PHE A 13 -14.71 -1.39 8.06
C PHE A 13 -15.31 -1.57 6.65
N SER A 14 -16.64 -1.47 6.52
CA SER A 14 -17.34 -1.47 5.23
C SER A 14 -16.85 -0.35 4.31
N GLU A 15 -16.58 0.84 4.85
CA GLU A 15 -16.05 1.97 4.06
C GLU A 15 -14.63 1.69 3.57
N PHE A 16 -13.79 1.05 4.41
CA PHE A 16 -12.47 0.60 4.02
C PHE A 16 -12.53 -0.47 2.92
N GLN A 17 -13.45 -1.43 3.04
CA GLN A 17 -13.71 -2.44 2.01
C GLN A 17 -14.14 -1.78 0.69
N SER A 18 -15.16 -0.92 0.72
CA SER A 18 -15.63 -0.19 -0.48
C SER A 18 -14.55 0.68 -1.08
N TYR A 19 -13.64 1.20 -0.27
CA TYR A 19 -12.50 1.96 -0.75
C TYR A 19 -11.49 1.12 -1.52
N LEU A 20 -11.27 -0.14 -1.13
CA LEU A 20 -10.37 -1.06 -1.82
C LEU A 20 -11.01 -1.75 -3.03
N GLU A 21 -12.34 -1.87 -3.03
CA GLU A 21 -13.09 -2.55 -4.06
C GLU A 21 -12.85 -1.97 -5.46
N GLY A 22 -12.58 -2.86 -6.43
CA GLY A 22 -12.30 -2.49 -7.82
C GLY A 22 -10.97 -1.76 -8.05
N LYS A 23 -10.15 -1.55 -7.01
CA LYS A 23 -8.87 -0.85 -7.11
C LYS A 23 -7.68 -1.81 -6.97
N ARG A 24 -6.62 -1.49 -7.71
CA ARG A 24 -5.30 -2.12 -7.56
C ARG A 24 -4.28 -1.03 -7.26
N PHE A 25 -3.75 -1.04 -6.06
CA PHE A 25 -2.73 -0.13 -5.60
C PHE A 25 -1.35 -0.72 -5.84
N GLN A 26 -0.38 0.12 -6.20
CA GLN A 26 1.00 -0.28 -6.34
C GLN A 26 1.92 0.89 -5.97
N GLY A 27 3.09 0.60 -5.40
CA GLY A 27 4.10 1.61 -5.11
C GLY A 27 5.42 1.01 -4.66
N GLN A 28 6.42 1.88 -4.53
CA GLN A 28 7.73 1.54 -4.02
C GLN A 28 7.83 1.95 -2.55
N GLY A 29 8.43 1.08 -1.74
CA GLY A 29 8.72 1.36 -0.35
C GLY A 29 10.02 2.14 -0.21
N ILE A 30 10.23 2.68 0.98
CA ILE A 30 11.49 3.29 1.37
C ILE A 30 12.55 2.18 1.45
N HIS A 31 13.68 2.43 0.81
CA HIS A 31 14.86 1.61 0.98
C HIS A 31 15.56 2.01 2.29
N PHE A 32 15.64 1.10 3.25
CA PHE A 32 16.50 1.30 4.42
C PHE A 32 17.93 0.93 4.02
N ASP A 33 18.70 1.92 3.61
CA ASP A 33 20.13 1.76 3.32
C ASP A 33 20.87 1.75 4.67
N SER A 34 21.23 0.57 5.16
CA SER A 34 21.92 0.39 6.44
C SER A 34 23.41 0.77 6.38
N GLY A 35 23.86 1.38 5.28
CA GLY A 35 25.25 1.80 5.09
C GLY A 35 26.19 0.66 4.72
N SER A 36 25.67 -0.51 4.35
CA SER A 36 26.48 -1.60 3.79
C SER A 36 26.70 -1.37 2.29
N SER A 37 27.94 -1.55 1.82
CA SER A 37 28.36 -1.34 0.44
C SER A 37 27.83 -2.39 -0.56
N GLU A 38 26.81 -3.16 -0.19
CA GLU A 38 26.26 -4.21 -1.04
C GLU A 38 25.24 -3.61 -2.02
N ARG A 39 25.68 -3.54 -3.29
CA ARG A 39 24.89 -3.37 -4.54
C ARG A 39 23.46 -2.89 -4.32
N SER A 40 23.19 -1.63 -4.67
CA SER A 40 21.87 -0.98 -4.77
C SER A 40 20.72 -1.98 -4.88
N VAL A 41 20.13 -2.37 -3.74
CA VAL A 41 19.00 -3.27 -3.75
C VAL A 41 17.81 -2.43 -4.19
N LYS A 42 17.19 -2.80 -5.32
CA LYS A 42 16.01 -2.08 -5.81
C LYS A 42 14.97 -1.96 -4.68
N PRO A 43 14.33 -0.79 -4.50
CA PRO A 43 13.35 -0.60 -3.45
C PRO A 43 12.23 -1.64 -3.57
N PRO A 44 11.71 -2.16 -2.45
CA PRO A 44 10.66 -3.14 -2.46
C PRO A 44 9.40 -2.58 -3.14
N ILE A 45 8.77 -3.36 -4.01
CA ILE A 45 7.51 -2.96 -4.67
C ILE A 45 6.37 -3.70 -3.98
N LEU A 46 5.37 -2.96 -3.50
CA LEU A 46 4.15 -3.53 -2.93
C LEU A 46 2.99 -3.34 -3.91
N SER A 47 2.17 -4.37 -4.06
CA SER A 47 0.86 -4.31 -4.71
C SER A 47 -0.23 -4.75 -3.75
N ALA A 48 -1.35 -4.03 -3.72
CA ALA A 48 -2.49 -4.31 -2.86
C ALA A 48 -3.80 -4.29 -3.66
N PHE A 49 -4.64 -5.31 -3.51
CA PHE A 49 -5.93 -5.38 -4.18
C PHE A 49 -6.88 -6.36 -3.50
N LEU A 50 -8.19 -6.11 -3.64
CA LEU A 50 -9.23 -7.01 -3.15
C LEU A 50 -9.65 -7.96 -4.28
N ASP A 51 -9.51 -9.28 -4.05
CA ASP A 51 -10.01 -10.32 -4.94
C ASP A 51 -11.34 -10.87 -4.37
N PRO A 52 -12.44 -10.86 -5.13
CA PRO A 52 -13.74 -11.30 -4.61
C PRO A 52 -13.81 -12.76 -4.14
N LYS A 53 -12.90 -13.63 -4.61
CA LYS A 53 -12.86 -15.05 -4.27
C LYS A 53 -11.84 -15.38 -3.18
N LYS A 54 -10.76 -14.59 -3.09
CA LYS A 54 -9.62 -14.86 -2.20
C LYS A 54 -9.53 -13.91 -1.01
N GLY A 55 -10.23 -12.77 -1.07
CA GLY A 55 -10.08 -11.69 -0.10
C GLY A 55 -8.97 -10.72 -0.48
N PHE A 56 -8.42 -10.02 0.50
CA PHE A 56 -7.44 -8.95 0.24
C PHE A 56 -6.03 -9.48 0.13
N ILE A 57 -5.33 -9.06 -0.92
CA ILE A 57 -4.03 -9.60 -1.30
C ILE A 57 -2.98 -8.49 -1.24
N LEU A 58 -1.89 -8.76 -0.53
CA LEU A 58 -0.65 -7.98 -0.54
C LEU A 58 0.48 -8.79 -1.16
N GLN A 59 1.15 -8.20 -2.15
CA GLN A 59 2.29 -8.79 -2.85
C GLN A 59 3.51 -7.87 -2.74
N LEU A 60 4.50 -8.28 -1.98
CA LEU A 60 5.77 -7.57 -1.78
C LEU A 60 6.86 -8.22 -2.64
N LYS A 61 7.47 -7.45 -3.53
CA LYS A 61 8.59 -7.87 -4.38
C LYS A 61 9.88 -7.23 -3.86
N ALA A 62 10.70 -8.01 -3.16
CA ALA A 62 11.97 -7.59 -2.57
C ALA A 62 13.02 -8.70 -2.72
N GLY A 63 13.57 -8.87 -3.92
CA GLY A 63 14.41 -10.02 -4.29
C GLY A 63 13.61 -11.32 -4.47
N LYS A 64 12.89 -11.77 -3.43
CA LYS A 64 11.85 -12.81 -3.49
C LYS A 64 10.46 -12.16 -3.39
N THR A 65 9.45 -12.80 -3.99
CA THR A 65 8.05 -12.36 -3.84
C THR A 65 7.47 -12.96 -2.57
N LEU A 66 7.00 -12.10 -1.66
CA LEU A 66 6.22 -12.45 -0.48
C LEU A 66 4.76 -12.10 -0.73
N GLU A 67 3.85 -13.03 -0.49
CA GLU A 67 2.41 -12.83 -0.62
C GLU A 67 1.70 -13.06 0.72
N ARG A 68 0.74 -12.19 1.02
CA ARG A 68 -0.21 -12.32 2.13
C ARG A 68 -1.62 -12.18 1.61
N ILE A 69 -2.50 -13.06 2.08
CA ILE A 69 -3.90 -13.09 1.71
C ILE A 69 -4.72 -13.03 3.00
N CYS A 70 -5.56 -12.00 3.14
CA CYS A 70 -6.57 -11.91 4.18
C CYS A 70 -7.85 -12.52 3.63
N THR A 71 -8.10 -13.79 3.95
CA THR A 71 -9.35 -14.47 3.60
C THR A 71 -10.50 -14.03 4.50
N ASP A 72 -10.20 -13.77 5.78
CA ASP A 72 -11.18 -13.40 6.80
C ASP A 72 -11.36 -11.87 6.83
N TRP A 73 -11.99 -11.37 5.77
CA TRP A 73 -12.25 -9.95 5.54
C TRP A 73 -13.43 -9.45 6.40
N THR A 74 -13.25 -9.47 7.72
CA THR A 74 -14.26 -9.03 8.69
C THR A 74 -13.66 -8.06 9.72
N ASP A 75 -14.51 -7.28 10.36
CA ASP A 75 -14.16 -6.31 11.40
C ASP A 75 -13.39 -6.92 12.59
N ASN A 76 -13.62 -8.20 12.89
CA ASN A 76 -12.96 -8.90 13.99
C ASN A 76 -11.44 -9.11 13.79
N PHE A 77 -10.95 -9.12 12.56
CA PHE A 77 -9.53 -9.31 12.24
C PHE A 77 -8.78 -8.00 12.02
N TRP A 78 -9.53 -6.89 11.95
CA TRP A 78 -9.03 -5.58 11.59
C TRP A 78 -9.26 -4.60 12.72
N THR A 79 -8.19 -4.19 13.38
CA THR A 79 -8.30 -3.21 14.48
C THR A 79 -8.21 -1.80 13.92
N ARG A 80 -9.20 -0.96 14.18
CA ARG A 80 -9.14 0.49 13.89
C ARG A 80 -8.39 1.20 15.01
N LYS A 81 -7.45 2.06 14.67
CA LYS A 81 -6.78 2.97 15.61
C LYS A 81 -6.78 4.37 15.02
N GLU A 82 -7.63 5.26 15.54
CA GLU A 82 -7.76 6.64 15.04
C GLU A 82 -8.10 6.72 13.54
N ASP A 83 -7.12 6.97 12.68
CA ASP A 83 -7.24 7.11 11.22
C ASP A 83 -6.65 5.94 10.42
N LEU A 84 -6.16 4.91 11.12
CA LEU A 84 -5.51 3.76 10.51
C LEU A 84 -6.20 2.43 10.82
N PHE A 85 -6.07 1.50 9.89
CA PHE A 85 -6.45 0.11 10.05
C PHE A 85 -5.22 -0.76 10.29
N VAL A 86 -5.35 -1.71 11.20
CA VAL A 86 -4.31 -2.69 11.53
C VAL A 86 -4.79 -4.07 11.15
N TRP A 87 -4.02 -4.75 10.31
CA TRP A 87 -4.15 -6.17 10.05
C TRP A 87 -3.06 -6.93 10.80
N ASN A 88 -3.48 -7.76 11.75
CA ASN A 88 -2.60 -8.69 12.46
C ASN A 88 -2.47 -9.98 11.62
N VAL A 89 -1.42 -10.07 10.80
CA VAL A 89 -1.18 -11.24 9.94
C VAL A 89 -0.77 -12.45 10.78
N SER A 90 0.02 -12.22 11.83
CA SER A 90 0.44 -13.21 12.80
C SER A 90 0.81 -12.51 14.13
N PRO A 91 1.14 -13.24 15.21
CA PRO A 91 1.64 -12.62 16.45
C PRO A 91 2.90 -11.76 16.27
N THR A 92 3.63 -11.97 15.17
CA THR A 92 4.91 -11.29 14.87
C THR A 92 4.82 -10.33 13.69
N GLU A 93 3.70 -10.30 12.97
CA GLU A 93 3.56 -9.60 11.71
C GLU A 93 2.30 -8.74 11.71
N GLN A 94 2.47 -7.44 11.53
CA GLN A 94 1.39 -6.46 11.53
C GLN A 94 1.52 -5.51 10.35
N ILE A 95 0.39 -5.16 9.75
CA ILE A 95 0.32 -4.26 8.60
C ILE A 95 -0.64 -3.13 8.94
N TYR A 96 -0.14 -1.91 8.81
CA TYR A 96 -0.88 -0.69 9.04
C TYR A 96 -1.27 -0.05 7.71
N PHE A 97 -2.50 0.42 7.62
CA PHE A 97 -3.08 1.05 6.44
C PHE A 97 -3.64 2.40 6.83
N GLN A 98 -3.16 3.45 6.19
CA GLN A 98 -3.65 4.81 6.36
C GLN A 98 -4.01 5.36 4.98
N ALA A 99 -5.29 5.60 4.73
CA ALA A 99 -5.68 6.28 3.50
C ALA A 99 -5.21 7.73 3.57
N LEU A 100 -4.54 8.19 2.52
CA LEU A 100 -4.12 9.57 2.37
C LEU A 100 -5.14 10.35 1.54
N ASP A 101 -5.67 9.71 0.50
CA ASP A 101 -6.78 10.20 -0.32
C ASP A 101 -7.51 9.03 -1.02
N ARG A 102 -8.45 9.36 -1.92
CA ARG A 102 -9.22 8.38 -2.71
C ARG A 102 -8.37 7.33 -3.45
N ASN A 103 -7.14 7.67 -3.83
CA ASN A 103 -6.27 6.87 -4.69
C ASN A 103 -4.92 6.53 -4.05
N ARG A 104 -4.60 7.03 -2.86
CA ARG A 104 -3.31 6.78 -2.20
C ARG A 104 -3.50 6.22 -0.78
N ILE A 105 -2.71 5.19 -0.47
CA ILE A 105 -2.65 4.56 0.85
C ILE A 105 -1.19 4.53 1.29
N HIS A 106 -0.91 5.01 2.50
CA HIS A 106 0.34 4.71 3.17
C HIS A 106 0.24 3.34 3.85
N ILE A 107 1.20 2.46 3.55
CA ILE A 107 1.33 1.15 4.17
C ILE A 107 2.63 1.07 4.95
N HIS A 108 2.51 0.59 6.18
CA HIS A 108 3.65 0.21 7.01
C HIS A 108 3.50 -1.26 7.40
N TRP A 109 4.38 -2.12 6.90
CA TRP A 109 4.41 -3.55 7.14
C TRP A 109 5.62 -3.89 7.98
N LYS A 110 5.37 -4.30 9.22
CA LYS A 110 6.41 -4.70 10.17
C LYS A 110 6.34 -6.18 10.50
N SER A 111 7.52 -6.72 10.79
CA SER A 111 7.74 -8.02 11.43
C SER A 111 8.44 -7.78 12.79
N SER A 112 8.63 -8.81 13.61
CA SER A 112 9.23 -8.69 14.96
C SER A 112 10.51 -7.86 15.01
N ASN A 113 11.37 -8.00 14.00
CA ASN A 113 12.71 -7.40 14.00
C ASN A 113 13.00 -6.52 12.78
N ASP A 114 12.00 -6.29 11.90
CA ASP A 114 12.25 -5.65 10.62
C ASP A 114 11.01 -4.92 10.08
N ILE A 115 11.25 -3.94 9.20
CA ILE A 115 10.23 -3.25 8.42
C ILE A 115 10.32 -3.78 7.00
N LEU A 116 9.39 -4.67 6.64
CA LEU A 116 9.35 -5.30 5.31
C LEU A 116 8.97 -4.31 4.21
N PHE A 117 8.13 -3.32 4.56
CA PHE A 117 7.74 -2.24 3.66
C PHE A 117 7.29 -1.02 4.45
N SER A 118 7.68 0.16 4.02
CA SER A 118 7.05 1.41 4.46
C SER A 118 6.98 2.35 3.28
N GLY A 119 5.81 2.84 2.91
CA GLY A 119 5.68 3.73 1.77
C GLY A 119 4.25 3.97 1.34
N THR A 120 4.08 4.88 0.39
CA THR A 120 2.78 5.16 -0.22
C THR A 120 2.61 4.31 -1.47
N ILE A 121 1.49 3.61 -1.56
CA ILE A 121 1.03 2.95 -2.78
C ILE A 121 -0.18 3.69 -3.34
N GLU A 122 -0.29 3.73 -4.66
CA GLU A 122 -1.34 4.48 -5.35
C GLU A 122 -2.07 3.60 -6.35
N VAL A 123 -3.35 3.90 -6.59
CA VAL A 123 -4.12 3.23 -7.64
C VAL A 123 -3.38 3.45 -8.95
N GLY A 124 -3.02 2.36 -9.63
CA GLY A 124 -2.35 2.45 -10.91
C GLY A 124 -3.24 3.20 -11.90
N THR A 125 -2.98 4.48 -12.13
CA THR A 125 -3.44 5.14 -13.35
C THR A 125 -2.78 4.37 -14.48
N LYS A 126 -3.57 3.83 -15.42
CA LYS A 126 -3.03 3.45 -16.73
C LYS A 126 -2.10 4.58 -17.19
N SER A 127 -0.83 4.26 -17.44
CA SER A 127 0.19 5.15 -18.04
C SER A 127 1.12 5.92 -17.08
N LEU A 128 2.17 5.24 -16.63
CA LEU A 128 3.49 5.85 -16.43
C LEU A 128 4.15 6.31 -17.76
N PHE A 129 3.48 6.16 -18.92
CA PHE A 129 3.93 6.65 -20.22
C PHE A 129 3.55 8.11 -20.51
N GLN A 130 2.90 8.83 -19.58
CA GLN A 130 2.56 10.26 -19.75
C GLN A 130 3.53 11.25 -19.07
N LYS A 131 4.69 10.79 -18.56
CA LYS A 131 5.76 11.68 -18.11
C LYS A 131 6.95 11.83 -19.08
N ILE A 132 6.89 11.19 -20.25
CA ILE A 132 7.90 11.37 -21.31
C ILE A 132 7.15 11.65 -22.61
N LEU A 133 6.83 12.92 -22.85
CA LEU A 133 6.66 13.55 -24.16
C LEU A 133 6.26 15.02 -23.91
N SER A 134 7.18 15.82 -23.37
CA SER A 134 7.20 17.24 -23.70
C SER A 134 7.63 17.31 -25.17
N PRO A 135 6.79 17.76 -26.11
CA PRO A 135 7.28 17.99 -27.46
C PRO A 135 8.24 19.18 -27.38
N PHE A 136 9.42 18.98 -27.99
CA PHE A 136 10.23 20.05 -28.52
C PHE A 136 9.32 21.07 -29.24
N ILE A 137 9.05 22.20 -28.61
CA ILE A 137 8.59 23.39 -29.32
C ILE A 137 9.85 24.07 -29.82
N ARG A 138 10.20 23.73 -31.06
CA ARG A 138 11.04 24.57 -31.92
C ARG A 138 10.28 25.87 -32.18
N ASN A 139 10.93 27.00 -31.90
CA ASN A 139 11.02 28.14 -32.82
C ASN A 139 12.31 28.88 -32.51
#